data_AF-A0A4V5RQB8-F1
#
_entry.id   AF-A0A4V5RQB8-F1
#
_cell.length_a   1.000
_cell.length_b   1.000
_cell.length_c   1.000
_cell.angle_alpha   90.00
_cell.angle_beta   90.00
_cell.angle_gamma   90.00
#
_symmetry.space_group_name_H-M   'P 1'
#
loop_
_entity.id
_entity.type
_entity.pdbx_description
1 polymer ?
#
loop_
_entity_poly.entity_id
_entity_poly.type
_entity_poly.pdbx_seq_one_letter_code
_entity_poly.pdbx_strand_id
1 'polypeptide(L)'
;MFKDNWIHELAKLEENYEPCVMVTVLEDRGSVPRDAGTKMLVTRDRIIATIGGGHLEHVATKMAREMLIASEKSLKVERFNLGARLGQCCGGMATLSFEPIGTQQNHLVLFGAGHVAKALLHIVATLPFRVTWIDEREEVFPETLPHGVKKLVSDDPVGEVKHMPPNSYYLVMTHNHQLDFDLTKAIIDREDSRYFGMIGSLTKRKKFDFRLEQRGYSQEQIETMLCPIGISAVNGKHPAEIAVSVAGELIAHYQGQALEQKRPTKQYRNQGLTDQHSQPSDVGEPPLEEKIA
;
A
#
# COMPACT_ATOMS: atom_id res chain seq x y z
N MET A 1 38.11 -2.09 -16.53
CA MET A 1 37.01 -1.13 -16.70
C MET A 1 36.12 -1.25 -15.47
N PHE A 2 36.23 -0.30 -14.54
CA PHE A 2 35.62 -0.40 -13.21
C PHE A 2 34.08 -0.44 -13.33
N LYS A 3 33.46 -1.44 -12.70
CA LYS A 3 32.02 -1.73 -12.73
C LYS A 3 31.22 -0.76 -11.83
N ASP A 4 31.42 0.54 -11.98
CA ASP A 4 30.61 1.55 -11.29
C ASP A 4 29.34 1.86 -12.11
N ASN A 5 28.60 0.82 -12.49
CA ASN A 5 27.40 0.95 -13.31
C ASN A 5 26.16 1.35 -12.48
N TRP A 6 26.35 2.13 -11.43
CA TRP A 6 25.26 2.51 -10.52
C TRP A 6 24.21 3.36 -11.25
N ILE A 7 24.57 4.14 -12.28
CA ILE A 7 23.63 4.95 -13.06
C ILE A 7 22.62 4.06 -13.78
N HIS A 8 23.09 3.02 -14.49
CA HIS A 8 22.22 2.12 -15.22
C HIS A 8 21.36 1.28 -14.28
N GLU A 9 21.91 0.86 -13.14
CA GLU A 9 21.13 0.15 -12.14
C GLU A 9 20.11 1.07 -11.46
N LEU A 10 20.43 2.34 -11.21
CA LEU A 10 19.47 3.33 -10.71
C LEU A 10 18.30 3.51 -11.68
N ALA A 11 18.60 3.65 -12.98
CA ALA A 11 17.56 3.74 -14.01
C ALA A 11 16.65 2.50 -14.02
N LYS A 12 17.22 1.29 -13.89
CA LYS A 12 16.41 0.06 -13.75
C LYS A 12 15.57 0.05 -12.48
N LEU A 13 16.10 0.53 -11.36
CA LEU A 13 15.35 0.62 -10.11
C LEU A 13 14.16 1.58 -10.27
N GLU A 14 14.35 2.72 -10.93
CA GLU A 14 13.27 3.65 -11.25
C GLU A 14 12.23 3.03 -12.20
N GLU A 15 12.65 2.37 -13.28
CA GLU A 15 11.75 1.66 -14.21
C GLU A 15 10.92 0.58 -13.51
N ASN A 16 11.51 -0.09 -12.51
CA ASN A 16 10.83 -1.13 -11.73
C ASN A 16 10.12 -0.60 -10.48
N TYR A 17 10.17 0.72 -10.24
CA TYR A 17 9.65 1.38 -9.04
C TYR A 17 10.15 0.74 -7.73
N GLU A 18 11.39 0.29 -7.73
CA GLU A 18 12.07 -0.23 -6.55
C GLU A 18 12.78 0.95 -5.85
N PRO A 19 12.31 1.40 -4.67
CA PRO A 19 12.95 2.49 -3.97
C PRO A 19 14.33 2.07 -3.48
N CYS A 20 15.26 3.02 -3.45
CA CYS A 20 16.59 2.82 -2.91
C CYS A 20 17.06 4.05 -2.13
N VAL A 21 18.15 3.91 -1.40
CA VAL A 21 18.89 5.04 -0.84
C VAL A 21 20.24 5.09 -1.54
N MET A 22 20.54 6.22 -2.18
CA MET A 22 21.85 6.52 -2.70
C MET A 22 22.74 7.03 -1.57
N VAL A 23 23.77 6.27 -1.27
CA VAL A 23 24.82 6.63 -0.33
C VAL A 23 25.96 7.26 -1.13
N THR A 24 26.36 8.49 -0.79
CA THR A 24 27.49 9.18 -1.44
C THR A 24 28.54 9.54 -0.39
N VAL A 25 29.82 9.25 -0.67
CA VAL A 25 30.94 9.81 0.11
C VAL A 25 31.05 11.30 -0.25
N LEU A 26 30.68 12.18 0.67
CA LEU A 26 30.75 13.63 0.46
C LEU A 26 32.15 14.19 0.73
N GLU A 27 32.76 13.74 1.82
CA GLU A 27 34.12 14.12 2.21
C GLU A 27 34.87 12.91 2.73
N ASP A 28 36.16 12.89 2.44
CA ASP A 28 37.13 12.01 3.05
C ASP A 28 38.28 12.80 3.69
N ARG A 29 38.75 12.34 4.85
CA ARG A 29 39.95 12.85 5.51
C ARG A 29 40.78 11.70 6.07
N GLY A 30 42.08 11.75 5.85
CA GLY A 30 42.99 10.70 6.29
C GLY A 30 42.80 9.39 5.52
N SER A 31 43.07 8.26 6.16
CA SER A 31 42.97 6.95 5.49
C SER A 31 41.53 6.45 5.47
N VAL A 32 40.82 6.74 4.39
CA VAL A 32 39.48 6.21 4.11
C VAL A 32 39.52 5.10 3.05
N PRO A 33 38.49 4.25 2.95
CA PRO A 33 38.43 3.18 1.95
C PRO A 33 38.22 3.65 0.51
N ARG A 34 37.53 4.78 0.32
CA ARG A 34 37.15 5.36 -0.97
C ARG A 34 37.06 6.88 -0.89
N ASP A 35 37.34 7.52 -2.02
CA ASP A 35 37.39 8.98 -2.14
C ASP A 35 35.98 9.59 -2.26
N ALA A 36 35.87 10.88 -1.97
CA ALA A 36 34.68 11.68 -2.22
C ALA A 36 34.16 11.53 -3.66
N GLY A 37 32.84 11.49 -3.80
CA GLY A 37 32.13 11.22 -5.05
C GLY A 37 31.79 9.74 -5.28
N THR A 38 32.37 8.81 -4.52
CA THR A 38 32.00 7.38 -4.58
C THR A 38 30.56 7.16 -4.15
N LYS A 39 29.84 6.30 -4.88
CA LYS A 39 28.42 6.03 -4.65
C LYS A 39 28.13 4.55 -4.47
N MET A 40 27.07 4.29 -3.71
CA MET A 40 26.46 2.96 -3.54
C MET A 40 24.95 3.14 -3.48
N LEU A 41 24.20 2.23 -4.08
CA LEU A 41 22.74 2.18 -3.94
C LEU A 41 22.38 1.05 -3.01
N VAL A 42 21.49 1.32 -2.07
CA VAL A 42 20.98 0.32 -1.13
C VAL A 42 19.49 0.19 -1.35
N THR A 43 19.03 -1.00 -1.78
CA THR A 43 17.62 -1.35 -1.79
C THR A 43 17.28 -2.12 -0.52
N ARG A 44 16.02 -2.56 -0.38
CA ARG A 44 15.63 -3.45 0.73
C ARG A 44 16.52 -4.69 0.80
N ASP A 45 16.81 -5.29 -0.35
CA ASP A 45 17.42 -6.62 -0.42
C ASP A 45 18.81 -6.61 -1.06
N ARG A 46 19.15 -5.56 -1.81
CA ARG A 46 20.38 -5.51 -2.62
C ARG A 46 21.26 -4.32 -2.27
N ILE A 47 22.55 -4.48 -2.54
CA ILE A 47 23.56 -3.42 -2.54
C ILE A 47 24.16 -3.39 -3.94
N ILE A 48 24.25 -2.21 -4.54
CA ILE A 48 24.77 -1.99 -5.89
C ILE A 48 25.90 -0.97 -5.80
N ALA A 49 27.03 -1.26 -6.46
CA ALA A 49 28.31 -0.57 -6.24
C ALA A 49 28.75 -0.64 -4.76
N THR A 50 29.83 0.05 -4.40
CA THR A 50 30.41 -0.04 -3.04
C THR A 50 31.16 1.24 -2.69
N ILE A 51 30.95 1.72 -1.46
CA ILE A 51 31.76 2.78 -0.85
C ILE A 51 32.98 2.22 -0.08
N GLY A 52 33.16 0.89 -0.09
CA GLY A 52 34.23 0.20 0.62
C GLY A 52 34.13 0.28 2.14
N GLY A 53 35.16 -0.25 2.82
CA GLY A 53 35.34 -0.04 4.26
C GLY A 53 34.71 -1.07 5.18
N GLY A 54 34.11 -2.13 4.64
CA GLY A 54 33.63 -3.31 5.38
C GLY A 54 32.59 -2.96 6.46
N HIS A 55 33.06 -2.54 7.64
CA HIS A 55 32.20 -2.10 8.72
C HIS A 55 31.47 -0.79 8.43
N LEU A 56 32.12 0.20 7.79
CA LEU A 56 31.46 1.45 7.36
C LEU A 56 30.28 1.16 6.42
N GLU A 57 30.52 0.30 5.44
CA GLU A 57 29.54 -0.13 4.44
C GLU A 57 28.36 -0.86 5.10
N HIS A 58 28.64 -1.71 6.09
CA HIS A 58 27.61 -2.41 6.86
C HIS A 58 26.72 -1.44 7.65
N VAL A 59 27.32 -0.47 8.35
CA VAL A 59 26.58 0.55 9.11
C VAL A 59 25.75 1.43 8.15
N ALA A 60 26.34 1.90 7.06
CA ALA A 60 25.63 2.69 6.05
C ALA A 60 24.46 1.92 5.43
N THR A 61 24.64 0.64 5.11
CA THR A 61 23.57 -0.23 4.57
C THR A 61 22.41 -0.35 5.56
N LYS A 62 22.72 -0.55 6.85
CA LYS A 62 21.69 -0.63 7.90
C LYS A 62 20.88 0.65 7.98
N MET A 63 21.55 1.81 8.05
CA MET A 63 20.88 3.12 8.12
C MET A 63 20.03 3.40 6.88
N ALA A 64 20.56 3.09 5.70
CA ALA A 64 19.82 3.22 4.43
C ALA A 64 18.54 2.35 4.43
N ARG A 65 18.62 1.11 4.90
CA ARG A 65 17.43 0.23 5.01
C ARG A 65 16.43 0.72 6.05
N GLU A 66 16.89 1.25 7.17
CA GLU A 66 16.02 1.89 8.16
C GLU A 66 15.29 3.10 7.57
N MET A 67 15.96 3.92 6.75
CA MET A 67 15.33 5.02 6.01
C MET A 67 14.27 4.53 5.03
N LEU A 68 14.53 3.45 4.29
CA LEU A 68 13.54 2.84 3.39
C LEU A 68 12.32 2.32 4.15
N ILE A 69 12.52 1.63 5.27
CA ILE A 69 11.44 1.09 6.12
C ILE A 69 10.58 2.24 6.67
N ALA A 70 11.22 3.32 7.12
CA ALA A 70 10.54 4.50 7.63
C ALA A 70 9.88 5.36 6.52
N SER A 71 10.06 5.00 5.24
CA SER A 71 9.61 5.83 4.09
C SER A 71 10.12 7.27 4.19
N GLU A 72 11.36 7.44 4.65
CA GLU A 72 12.01 8.73 4.80
C GLU A 72 12.10 9.43 3.44
N LYS A 73 11.84 10.74 3.41
CA LYS A 73 11.90 11.55 2.19
C LYS A 73 13.05 12.54 2.19
N SER A 74 13.63 12.80 3.36
CA SER A 74 14.68 13.79 3.53
C SER A 74 16.07 13.19 3.34
N LEU A 75 16.96 14.00 2.77
CA LEU A 75 18.40 13.74 2.75
C LEU A 75 18.93 13.71 4.19
N LYS A 76 19.74 12.70 4.52
CA LYS A 76 20.51 12.65 5.78
C LYS A 76 22.00 12.73 5.48
N VAL A 77 22.76 13.39 6.36
CA VAL A 77 24.22 13.50 6.27
C VAL A 77 24.82 13.10 7.60
N GLU A 78 25.75 12.15 7.56
CA GLU A 78 26.33 11.55 8.76
C GLU A 78 27.85 11.46 8.66
N ARG A 79 28.52 11.67 9.79
CA ARG A 79 29.98 11.72 9.88
C ARG A 79 30.50 10.54 10.68
N PHE A 80 31.41 9.78 10.08
CA PHE A 80 31.96 8.55 10.64
C PHE A 80 33.44 8.71 10.96
N ASN A 81 33.78 8.55 12.24
CA ASN A 81 35.17 8.44 12.70
C ASN A 81 35.61 6.97 12.63
N LEU A 82 36.45 6.64 11.66
CA LEU A 82 36.79 5.24 11.35
C LEU A 82 37.70 4.62 12.43
N GLY A 83 38.56 5.43 13.05
CA GLY A 83 39.49 4.96 14.08
C GLY A 83 38.87 4.70 15.47
N ALA A 84 37.80 5.42 15.85
CA ALA A 84 37.30 5.40 17.23
C ALA A 84 35.98 4.62 17.42
N ARG A 85 35.16 4.47 16.37
CA ARG A 85 33.85 3.80 16.45
C ARG A 85 33.81 2.40 15.84
N LEU A 86 34.78 2.02 15.01
CA LEU A 86 34.69 0.82 14.16
C LEU A 86 35.79 -0.22 14.40
N GLY A 87 36.64 -0.04 15.43
CA GLY A 87 37.70 -1.00 15.77
C GLY A 87 38.82 -1.13 14.72
N GLN A 88 39.01 -0.11 13.87
CA GLN A 88 40.02 -0.11 12.81
C GLN A 88 41.24 0.75 13.21
N CYS A 89 42.46 0.30 12.88
CA CYS A 89 43.71 0.98 13.26
C CYS A 89 43.97 2.32 12.53
N CYS A 90 43.14 2.72 11.57
CA CYS A 90 43.38 3.86 10.69
C CYS A 90 42.50 5.07 11.06
N GLY A 91 43.11 6.21 11.36
CA GLY A 91 42.47 7.45 11.85
C GLY A 91 41.71 8.28 10.82
N GLY A 92 41.13 7.63 9.80
CA GLY A 92 40.35 8.30 8.76
C GLY A 92 38.96 8.73 9.25
N MET A 93 38.35 9.62 8.48
CA MET A 93 37.00 10.12 8.69
C MET A 93 36.30 10.27 7.36
N ALA A 94 35.06 9.80 7.29
CA ALA A 94 34.21 9.92 6.10
C ALA A 94 32.90 10.61 6.45
N THR A 95 32.45 11.51 5.60
CA THR A 95 31.09 12.08 5.66
C THR A 95 30.27 11.46 4.54
N LEU A 96 29.14 10.84 4.88
CA LEU A 96 28.24 10.20 3.93
C LEU A 96 26.92 10.97 3.84
N SER A 97 26.40 11.14 2.64
CA SER A 97 25.00 11.48 2.43
C SER A 97 24.17 10.25 2.13
N PHE A 98 22.91 10.27 2.57
CA PHE A 98 21.91 9.24 2.35
C PHE A 98 20.69 9.91 1.72
N GLU A 99 20.53 9.70 0.42
CA GLU A 99 19.45 10.32 -0.36
C GLU A 99 18.44 9.23 -0.77
N PRO A 100 17.21 9.24 -0.23
CA PRO A 100 16.14 8.39 -0.72
C PRO A 100 15.82 8.71 -2.18
N ILE A 101 15.88 7.71 -3.06
CA ILE A 101 15.53 7.83 -4.48
C ILE A 101 14.40 6.86 -4.81
N GLY A 102 13.50 7.34 -5.67
CA GLY A 102 12.30 6.63 -6.07
C GLY A 102 11.17 6.82 -5.06
N THR A 103 9.94 6.78 -5.57
CA THR A 103 8.75 6.75 -4.71
C THR A 103 8.38 5.30 -4.49
N GLN A 104 8.26 4.85 -3.24
CA GLN A 104 7.66 3.55 -2.97
C GLN A 104 6.25 3.55 -3.56
N GLN A 105 6.03 2.74 -4.58
CA GLN A 105 4.72 2.60 -5.19
C GLN A 105 3.95 1.45 -4.53
N ASN A 106 2.66 1.68 -4.34
CA ASN A 106 1.73 0.62 -4.02
C ASN A 106 1.58 -0.31 -5.23
N HIS A 107 1.31 -1.59 -4.98
CA HIS A 107 0.97 -2.51 -6.06
C HIS A 107 -0.54 -2.67 -6.13
N LEU A 108 -1.15 -2.35 -7.28
CA LEU A 108 -2.55 -2.60 -7.55
C LEU A 108 -2.70 -3.78 -8.50
N VAL A 109 -3.50 -4.76 -8.09
CA VAL A 109 -3.95 -5.87 -8.93
C VAL A 109 -5.39 -5.57 -9.33
N LEU A 110 -5.61 -5.34 -10.62
CA LEU A 110 -6.89 -4.98 -11.18
C LEU A 110 -7.43 -6.12 -12.04
N PHE A 111 -8.50 -6.77 -11.57
CA PHE A 111 -9.19 -7.82 -12.33
C PHE A 111 -10.34 -7.25 -13.15
N GLY A 112 -10.36 -7.57 -14.43
CA GLY A 112 -11.34 -7.11 -15.41
C GLY A 112 -10.86 -5.89 -16.20
N ALA A 113 -10.94 -5.98 -17.52
CA ALA A 113 -10.55 -4.94 -18.48
C ALA A 113 -11.74 -4.25 -19.15
N GLY A 114 -12.86 -4.14 -18.41
CA GLY A 114 -14.06 -3.41 -18.85
C GLY A 114 -13.90 -1.89 -18.87
N HIS A 115 -14.96 -1.19 -19.29
CA HIS A 115 -14.96 0.28 -19.45
C HIS A 115 -14.62 1.05 -18.16
N VAL A 116 -15.04 0.55 -16.98
CA VAL A 116 -14.72 1.19 -15.69
C VAL A 116 -13.22 1.06 -15.37
N ALA A 117 -12.63 -0.12 -15.59
CA ALA A 117 -11.20 -0.35 -15.39
C ALA A 117 -10.35 0.55 -16.31
N LYS A 118 -10.74 0.67 -17.58
CA LYS A 118 -10.10 1.60 -18.54
C LYS A 118 -10.16 3.05 -18.05
N ALA A 119 -11.33 3.51 -17.62
CA ALA A 119 -11.51 4.85 -17.08
C ALA A 119 -10.68 5.08 -15.81
N LEU A 120 -10.60 4.08 -14.93
CA LEU A 120 -9.81 4.13 -13.70
C LEU A 120 -8.31 4.24 -13.99
N LEU A 121 -7.80 3.51 -14.98
CA LEU A 121 -6.37 3.51 -15.31
C LEU A 121 -5.88 4.86 -15.85
N HIS A 122 -6.74 5.69 -16.44
CA HIS A 122 -6.38 7.08 -16.78
C HIS A 122 -6.02 7.92 -15.55
N ILE A 123 -6.53 7.57 -14.37
CA ILE A 123 -6.26 8.27 -13.11
C ILE A 123 -5.16 7.54 -12.34
N VAL A 124 -5.30 6.22 -12.16
CA VAL A 124 -4.38 5.44 -11.31
C VAL A 124 -2.95 5.41 -11.85
N ALA A 125 -2.76 5.45 -13.17
CA ALA A 125 -1.42 5.50 -13.77
C ALA A 125 -0.63 6.79 -13.44
N THR A 126 -1.31 7.84 -12.93
CA THR A 126 -0.66 9.08 -12.48
C THR A 126 -0.51 9.15 -10.95
N LEU A 127 -0.91 8.10 -10.23
CA LEU A 127 -0.79 7.95 -8.78
C LEU A 127 0.39 7.04 -8.44
N PRO A 128 0.83 6.94 -7.16
CA PRO A 128 1.94 6.07 -6.78
C PRO A 128 1.54 4.59 -6.77
N PHE A 129 1.09 4.08 -7.91
CA PHE A 129 0.69 2.70 -8.14
C PHE A 129 1.41 2.11 -9.36
N ARG A 130 2.01 0.94 -9.16
CA ARG A 130 2.28 -0.01 -10.24
C ARG A 130 1.07 -0.94 -10.37
N VAL A 131 0.63 -1.22 -11.58
CA VAL A 131 -0.60 -1.98 -11.82
C VAL A 131 -0.31 -3.28 -12.56
N THR A 132 -0.80 -4.40 -12.02
CA THR A 132 -0.98 -5.64 -12.77
C THR A 132 -2.45 -5.73 -13.19
N TRP A 133 -2.73 -5.64 -14.49
CA TRP A 133 -4.08 -5.62 -15.04
C TRP A 133 -4.41 -6.96 -15.70
N ILE A 134 -5.38 -7.67 -15.13
CA ILE A 134 -5.67 -9.08 -15.43
C ILE A 134 -7.06 -9.23 -16.04
N ASP A 135 -7.15 -9.86 -17.20
CA ASP A 135 -8.39 -10.30 -17.87
C ASP A 135 -8.05 -11.50 -18.76
N GLU A 136 -9.02 -12.37 -19.03
CA GLU A 136 -8.83 -13.57 -19.87
C GLU A 136 -8.79 -13.23 -21.38
N ARG A 137 -9.31 -12.05 -21.74
CA ARG A 137 -9.45 -11.59 -23.13
C ARG A 137 -8.31 -10.66 -23.49
N GLU A 138 -7.55 -10.98 -24.54
CA GLU A 138 -6.48 -10.11 -25.03
C GLU A 138 -7.05 -8.85 -25.71
N GLU A 139 -8.15 -8.99 -26.44
CA GLU A 139 -8.74 -7.96 -27.30
C GLU A 139 -9.39 -6.79 -26.53
N VAL A 140 -9.62 -6.96 -25.23
CA VAL A 140 -10.20 -5.89 -24.40
C VAL A 140 -9.15 -4.90 -23.92
N PHE A 141 -7.86 -5.24 -23.95
CA PHE A 141 -6.79 -4.31 -23.60
C PHE A 141 -6.54 -3.30 -24.73
N PRO A 142 -6.19 -2.04 -24.41
CA PRO A 142 -5.75 -1.08 -25.43
C PRO A 142 -4.38 -1.49 -25.99
N GLU A 143 -4.09 -1.11 -27.23
CA GLU A 143 -2.79 -1.37 -27.88
C GLU A 143 -1.63 -0.75 -27.08
N THR A 144 -1.82 0.48 -26.62
CA THR A 144 -0.85 1.20 -25.80
C THR A 144 -1.31 1.21 -24.35
N LEU A 145 -0.50 0.65 -23.46
CA LEU A 145 -0.74 0.68 -22.01
C LEU A 145 -0.17 1.98 -21.40
N PRO A 146 -0.84 2.56 -20.39
CA PRO A 146 -0.27 3.63 -19.60
C PRO A 146 1.04 3.18 -18.92
N HIS A 147 1.93 4.15 -18.63
CA HIS A 147 3.15 3.88 -17.88
C HIS A 147 2.83 3.28 -16.50
N GLY A 148 3.62 2.32 -16.05
CA GLY A 148 3.41 1.61 -14.78
C GLY A 148 2.29 0.56 -14.79
N VAL A 149 1.65 0.32 -15.95
CA VAL A 149 0.62 -0.72 -16.11
C VAL A 149 1.19 -1.90 -16.89
N LYS A 150 1.20 -3.08 -16.27
CA LYS A 150 1.52 -4.36 -16.90
C LYS A 150 0.24 -5.15 -17.12
N LYS A 151 -0.07 -5.49 -18.38
CA LYS A 151 -1.14 -6.44 -18.67
C LYS A 151 -0.69 -7.88 -18.38
N LEU A 152 -1.62 -8.71 -17.93
CA LEU A 152 -1.46 -10.14 -17.74
C LEU A 152 -2.73 -10.83 -18.26
N VAL A 153 -2.62 -11.46 -19.42
CA VAL A 153 -3.72 -12.26 -19.99
C VAL A 153 -3.61 -13.67 -19.44
N SER A 154 -4.61 -14.08 -18.66
CA SER A 154 -4.59 -15.36 -17.94
C SER A 154 -5.94 -16.04 -18.08
N ASP A 155 -5.92 -17.33 -18.41
CA ASP A 155 -7.08 -18.23 -18.44
C ASP A 155 -7.47 -18.71 -17.03
N ASP A 156 -6.62 -18.47 -16.03
CA ASP A 156 -6.90 -18.67 -14.61
C ASP A 156 -6.60 -17.41 -13.78
N PRO A 157 -7.42 -16.34 -13.89
CA PRO A 157 -7.23 -15.13 -13.08
C PRO A 157 -7.25 -15.39 -11.57
N VAL A 158 -7.97 -16.43 -11.11
CA VAL A 158 -8.04 -16.80 -9.69
C VAL A 158 -6.70 -17.35 -9.22
N GLY A 159 -6.08 -18.22 -10.02
CA GLY A 159 -4.76 -18.78 -9.75
C GLY A 159 -3.66 -17.73 -9.67
N GLU A 160 -3.78 -16.62 -10.41
CA GLU A 160 -2.80 -15.52 -10.37
C GLU A 160 -2.73 -14.83 -9.00
N VAL A 161 -3.82 -14.86 -8.22
CA VAL A 161 -3.89 -14.20 -6.91
C VAL A 161 -2.75 -14.67 -6.01
N LYS A 162 -2.39 -15.97 -6.01
CA LYS A 162 -1.33 -16.52 -5.13
C LYS A 162 0.09 -16.03 -5.47
N HIS A 163 0.30 -15.58 -6.70
CA HIS A 163 1.61 -15.13 -7.20
C HIS A 163 1.83 -13.63 -7.00
N MET A 164 0.79 -12.89 -6.60
CA MET A 164 0.90 -11.46 -6.38
C MET A 164 1.74 -11.16 -5.13
N PRO A 165 2.53 -10.06 -5.16
CA PRO A 165 3.29 -9.59 -4.00
C PRO A 165 2.43 -9.37 -2.75
N PRO A 166 2.98 -9.58 -1.54
CA PRO A 166 2.30 -9.22 -0.30
C PRO A 166 2.01 -7.72 -0.22
N ASN A 167 1.05 -7.32 0.61
CA ASN A 167 0.62 -5.94 0.80
C ASN A 167 0.13 -5.26 -0.50
N SER A 168 -0.42 -6.04 -1.43
CA SER A 168 -1.04 -5.51 -2.66
C SER A 168 -2.46 -4.99 -2.39
N TYR A 169 -2.88 -4.02 -3.20
CA TYR A 169 -4.26 -3.59 -3.34
C TYR A 169 -4.93 -4.47 -4.38
N TYR A 170 -6.14 -4.93 -4.11
CA TYR A 170 -6.93 -5.73 -5.05
C TYR A 170 -8.21 -4.99 -5.42
N LEU A 171 -8.46 -4.88 -6.72
CA LEU A 171 -9.71 -4.40 -7.28
C LEU A 171 -10.32 -5.45 -8.20
N VAL A 172 -11.53 -5.89 -7.87
CA VAL A 172 -12.29 -6.82 -8.70
C VAL A 172 -13.39 -6.06 -9.43
N MET A 173 -13.21 -5.91 -10.75
CA MET A 173 -14.07 -5.17 -11.66
C MET A 173 -14.53 -6.01 -12.86
N THR A 174 -14.70 -7.32 -12.66
CA THR A 174 -15.17 -8.21 -13.72
C THR A 174 -16.69 -8.09 -13.92
N HIS A 175 -17.18 -8.71 -14.99
CA HIS A 175 -18.61 -8.81 -15.29
C HIS A 175 -19.18 -10.20 -14.95
N ASN A 176 -18.34 -11.14 -14.54
CA ASN A 176 -18.72 -12.52 -14.25
C ASN A 176 -18.89 -12.72 -12.74
N HIS A 177 -20.14 -12.94 -12.31
CA HIS A 177 -20.49 -13.10 -10.90
C HIS A 177 -19.84 -14.30 -10.20
N GLN A 178 -19.55 -15.37 -10.93
CA GLN A 178 -18.90 -16.55 -10.36
C GLN A 178 -17.41 -16.31 -10.21
N LEU A 179 -16.75 -15.75 -11.24
CA LEU A 179 -15.36 -15.34 -11.19
C LEU A 179 -15.10 -14.33 -10.07
N ASP A 180 -15.97 -13.31 -9.93
CA ASP A 180 -15.89 -12.35 -8.83
C ASP A 180 -15.87 -13.05 -7.46
N PHE A 181 -16.74 -14.05 -7.27
CA PHE A 181 -16.83 -14.78 -6.00
C PHE A 181 -15.60 -15.66 -5.75
N ASP A 182 -15.04 -16.27 -6.79
CA ASP A 182 -13.85 -17.09 -6.66
C ASP A 182 -12.60 -16.24 -6.39
N LEU A 183 -12.50 -15.06 -7.02
CA LEU A 183 -11.49 -14.04 -6.69
C LEU A 183 -11.63 -13.54 -5.25
N THR A 184 -12.85 -13.27 -4.78
CA THR A 184 -13.11 -12.87 -3.38
C THR A 184 -12.51 -13.86 -2.40
N LYS A 185 -12.76 -15.17 -2.57
CA LYS A 185 -12.18 -16.19 -1.68
C LYS A 185 -10.66 -16.16 -1.74
N ALA A 186 -10.09 -16.23 -2.95
CA ALA A 186 -8.65 -16.26 -3.15
C ALA A 186 -7.95 -15.04 -2.53
N ILE A 187 -8.56 -13.85 -2.58
CA ILE A 187 -7.98 -12.62 -2.01
C ILE A 187 -8.14 -12.58 -0.48
N ILE A 188 -9.26 -13.04 0.07
CA ILE A 188 -9.48 -13.13 1.53
C ILE A 188 -8.52 -14.15 2.15
N ASP A 189 -8.34 -15.31 1.51
CA ASP A 189 -7.48 -16.41 1.98
C ASP A 189 -5.99 -16.04 2.03
N ARG A 190 -5.59 -14.92 1.42
CA ARG A 190 -4.18 -14.47 1.43
C ARG A 190 -3.70 -13.94 2.78
N GLU A 191 -4.59 -13.34 3.56
CA GLU A 191 -4.30 -12.67 4.85
C GLU A 191 -3.24 -11.54 4.83
N ASP A 192 -2.60 -11.28 3.69
CA ASP A 192 -1.56 -10.26 3.49
C ASP A 192 -1.98 -9.13 2.53
N SER A 193 -3.25 -9.09 2.14
CA SER A 193 -3.82 -8.07 1.28
C SER A 193 -3.85 -6.73 2.01
N ARG A 194 -3.35 -5.66 1.38
CA ARG A 194 -3.36 -4.32 1.98
C ARG A 194 -4.72 -3.64 1.87
N TYR A 195 -5.46 -3.96 0.81
CA TYR A 195 -6.79 -3.42 0.54
C TYR A 195 -7.49 -4.37 -0.43
N PHE A 196 -8.79 -4.62 -0.22
CA PHE A 196 -9.61 -5.37 -1.15
C PHE A 196 -10.94 -4.65 -1.44
N GLY A 197 -11.11 -4.26 -2.69
CA GLY A 197 -12.32 -3.64 -3.20
C GLY A 197 -12.94 -4.42 -4.37
N MET A 198 -14.27 -4.49 -4.40
CA MET A 198 -15.04 -5.06 -5.50
C MET A 198 -16.14 -4.12 -6.00
N ILE A 199 -16.27 -4.02 -7.33
CA ILE A 199 -17.42 -3.38 -7.95
C ILE A 199 -18.67 -4.25 -7.80
N GLY A 200 -19.77 -3.62 -7.40
CA GLY A 200 -21.02 -4.33 -7.22
C GLY A 200 -22.10 -3.48 -6.59
N SER A 201 -23.26 -4.08 -6.40
CA SER A 201 -24.38 -3.48 -5.65
C SER A 201 -24.40 -4.00 -4.21
N LEU A 202 -25.16 -3.33 -3.34
CA LEU A 202 -25.46 -3.84 -2.00
C LEU A 202 -26.14 -5.21 -2.04
N THR A 203 -26.89 -5.50 -3.10
CA THR A 203 -27.50 -6.83 -3.33
C THR A 203 -26.44 -7.88 -3.63
N LYS A 204 -25.44 -7.58 -4.50
CA LYS A 204 -24.31 -8.49 -4.77
C LYS A 204 -23.56 -8.78 -3.47
N ARG A 205 -23.28 -7.72 -2.68
CA ARG A 205 -22.64 -7.81 -1.38
C ARG A 205 -23.36 -8.78 -0.44
N LYS A 206 -24.66 -8.59 -0.20
CA LYS A 206 -25.46 -9.46 0.69
C LYS A 206 -25.42 -10.94 0.25
N LYS A 207 -25.46 -11.20 -1.06
CA LYS A 207 -25.36 -12.57 -1.59
C LYS A 207 -23.99 -13.18 -1.35
N PHE A 208 -22.92 -12.38 -1.46
CA PHE A 208 -21.56 -12.85 -1.22
C PHE A 208 -21.33 -13.12 0.27
N ASP A 209 -21.78 -12.22 1.16
CA ASP A 209 -21.74 -12.43 2.62
C ASP A 209 -22.35 -13.78 3.00
N PHE A 210 -23.60 -14.03 2.58
CA PHE A 210 -24.28 -15.31 2.86
C PHE A 210 -23.51 -16.51 2.31
N ARG A 211 -22.99 -16.44 1.08
CA ARG A 211 -22.25 -17.55 0.46
C ARG A 211 -20.90 -17.81 1.14
N LEU A 212 -20.24 -16.79 1.68
CA LEU A 212 -18.99 -16.90 2.43
C LEU A 212 -19.25 -17.46 3.83
N GLU A 213 -20.27 -16.98 4.52
CA GLU A 213 -20.71 -17.52 5.83
C GLU A 213 -21.00 -19.02 5.75
N GLN A 214 -21.75 -19.45 4.73
CA GLN A 214 -22.04 -20.88 4.48
C GLN A 214 -20.80 -21.72 4.16
N ARG A 215 -19.68 -21.09 3.83
CA ARG A 215 -18.38 -21.75 3.58
C ARG A 215 -17.43 -21.65 4.77
N GLY A 216 -17.87 -21.08 5.90
CA GLY A 216 -17.10 -21.04 7.15
C GLY A 216 -16.20 -19.82 7.31
N TYR A 217 -16.30 -18.80 6.44
CA TYR A 217 -15.57 -17.55 6.63
C TYR A 217 -16.09 -16.77 7.83
N SER A 218 -15.18 -16.19 8.61
CA SER A 218 -15.54 -15.34 9.75
C SER A 218 -16.09 -13.98 9.28
N GLN A 219 -16.80 -13.27 10.16
CA GLN A 219 -17.27 -11.91 9.84
C GLN A 219 -16.10 -10.96 9.60
N GLU A 220 -15.01 -11.08 10.36
CA GLU A 220 -13.80 -10.28 10.19
C GLU A 220 -13.20 -10.46 8.79
N GLN A 221 -13.05 -11.71 8.34
CA GLN A 221 -12.61 -12.04 6.98
C GLN A 221 -13.54 -11.44 5.91
N ILE A 222 -14.85 -11.57 6.11
CA ILE A 222 -15.86 -11.04 5.18
C ILE A 222 -15.83 -9.50 5.13
N GLU A 223 -15.60 -8.83 6.25
CA GLU A 223 -15.54 -7.37 6.36
C GLU A 223 -14.29 -6.76 5.71
N THR A 224 -13.24 -7.55 5.44
CA THR A 224 -12.08 -7.08 4.66
C THR A 224 -12.42 -6.71 3.21
N MET A 225 -13.48 -7.30 2.65
CA MET A 225 -13.96 -6.95 1.32
C MET A 225 -14.75 -5.64 1.37
N LEU A 226 -14.43 -4.67 0.52
CA LEU A 226 -15.25 -3.48 0.32
C LEU A 226 -16.12 -3.67 -0.92
N CYS A 227 -17.44 -3.65 -0.75
CA CYS A 227 -18.39 -3.72 -1.87
C CYS A 227 -19.75 -3.10 -1.47
N PRO A 228 -20.25 -2.07 -2.19
CA PRO A 228 -19.64 -1.42 -3.36
C PRO A 228 -18.39 -0.60 -3.01
N ILE A 229 -17.39 -0.62 -3.87
CA ILE A 229 -16.20 0.26 -3.78
C ILE A 229 -16.47 1.72 -4.14
N GLY A 230 -15.59 2.59 -3.66
CA GLY A 230 -15.52 4.01 -3.95
C GLY A 230 -16.29 4.87 -2.96
N ILE A 231 -15.97 6.17 -2.97
CA ILE A 231 -16.55 7.19 -2.09
C ILE A 231 -18.08 7.30 -2.25
N SER A 232 -18.81 7.29 -1.13
CA SER A 232 -20.28 7.35 -1.04
C SER A 232 -20.90 8.64 -1.60
N ALA A 233 -20.21 9.77 -1.50
CA ALA A 233 -20.66 11.06 -2.03
C ALA A 233 -20.77 11.09 -3.56
N VAL A 234 -20.09 10.16 -4.27
CA VAL A 234 -20.10 10.08 -5.73
C VAL A 234 -21.03 8.93 -6.17
N ASN A 235 -22.28 9.27 -6.51
CA ASN A 235 -23.34 8.31 -6.84
C ASN A 235 -23.51 8.05 -8.34
N GLY A 236 -22.58 8.52 -9.14
CA GLY A 236 -22.52 8.33 -10.59
C GLY A 236 -22.55 6.87 -11.03
N LYS A 237 -23.28 6.63 -12.13
CA LYS A 237 -23.22 5.35 -12.86
C LYS A 237 -22.29 5.41 -14.07
N HIS A 238 -21.84 6.60 -14.46
CA HIS A 238 -20.93 6.76 -15.57
C HIS A 238 -19.54 6.18 -15.23
N PRO A 239 -18.86 5.45 -16.13
CA PRO A 239 -17.55 4.84 -15.85
C PRO A 239 -16.52 5.82 -15.29
N ALA A 240 -16.48 7.06 -15.80
CA ALA A 240 -15.57 8.09 -15.32
C ALA A 240 -15.89 8.55 -13.87
N GLU A 241 -17.16 8.64 -13.50
CA GLU A 241 -17.55 9.01 -12.13
C GLU A 241 -17.20 7.90 -11.15
N ILE A 242 -17.42 6.64 -11.54
CA ILE A 242 -17.00 5.47 -10.76
C ILE A 242 -15.47 5.44 -10.62
N ALA A 243 -14.73 5.70 -11.70
CA ALA A 243 -13.29 5.77 -11.69
C ALA A 243 -12.77 6.83 -10.71
N VAL A 244 -13.31 8.04 -10.71
CA VAL A 244 -12.96 9.10 -9.75
C VAL A 244 -13.30 8.69 -8.31
N SER A 245 -14.49 8.09 -8.11
CA SER A 245 -14.94 7.60 -6.80
C SER A 245 -13.99 6.55 -6.21
N VAL A 246 -13.54 5.58 -7.04
CA VAL A 246 -12.61 4.52 -6.64
C VAL A 246 -11.18 5.06 -6.47
N ALA A 247 -10.70 5.92 -7.37
CA ALA A 247 -9.39 6.54 -7.25
C ALA A 247 -9.29 7.38 -5.97
N GLY A 248 -10.33 8.16 -5.64
CA GLY A 248 -10.39 8.91 -4.38
C GLY A 248 -10.36 8.01 -3.14
N GLU A 249 -11.02 6.85 -3.19
CA GLU A 249 -10.95 5.86 -2.10
C GLU A 249 -9.55 5.27 -1.94
N LEU A 250 -8.88 4.92 -3.04
CA LEU A 250 -7.49 4.45 -3.02
C LEU A 250 -6.54 5.51 -2.43
N ILE A 251 -6.72 6.78 -2.82
CA ILE A 251 -5.93 7.92 -2.32
C ILE A 251 -6.08 8.05 -0.81
N ALA A 252 -7.31 8.11 -0.31
CA ALA A 252 -7.56 8.19 1.12
C ALA A 252 -6.93 7.00 1.86
N HIS A 253 -7.07 5.78 1.32
CA HIS A 253 -6.53 4.58 1.95
C HIS A 253 -5.00 4.62 2.08
N TYR A 254 -4.25 4.93 1.02
CA TYR A 254 -2.79 4.98 1.13
C TYR A 254 -2.27 6.20 1.92
N GLN A 255 -3.09 7.25 2.07
CA GLN A 255 -2.81 8.39 2.94
C GLN A 255 -3.23 8.17 4.41
N GLY A 256 -3.84 7.02 4.73
CA GLY A 256 -4.33 6.72 6.08
C GLY A 256 -5.53 7.56 6.51
N GLN A 257 -6.31 8.09 5.56
CA GLN A 257 -7.51 8.88 5.83
C GLN A 257 -8.74 7.98 5.86
N ALA A 258 -9.61 8.21 6.84
CA ALA A 258 -10.90 7.52 6.92
C ALA A 258 -11.89 8.12 5.91
N LEU A 259 -12.64 7.26 5.23
CA LEU A 259 -13.77 7.66 4.38
C LEU A 259 -15.04 6.99 4.85
N GLU A 260 -16.16 7.69 4.67
CA GLU A 260 -17.47 7.09 4.82
C GLU A 260 -17.72 6.07 3.69
N GLN A 261 -17.95 4.82 4.06
CA GLN A 261 -18.14 3.74 3.11
C GLN A 261 -19.56 3.77 2.51
N LYS A 262 -19.72 3.29 1.27
CA LYS A 262 -21.04 3.12 0.62
C LYS A 262 -21.96 2.14 1.36
N ARG A 263 -21.38 1.25 2.17
CA ARG A 263 -22.12 0.37 3.06
C ARG A 263 -22.12 1.00 4.46
N PRO A 264 -23.29 1.19 5.10
CA PRO A 264 -23.33 1.43 6.53
C PRO A 264 -22.83 0.17 7.25
N THR A 265 -21.71 0.27 7.96
CA THR A 265 -21.22 -0.81 8.83
C THR A 265 -22.25 -1.04 9.94
N LYS A 266 -22.60 -2.30 10.20
CA LYS A 266 -23.33 -2.63 11.43
C LYS A 266 -22.34 -2.40 12.57
N GLN A 267 -22.40 -1.25 13.25
CA GLN A 267 -21.78 -1.14 14.55
C GLN A 267 -22.33 -2.28 15.41
N TYR A 268 -21.47 -3.19 15.85
CA TYR A 268 -21.77 -4.11 16.94
C TYR A 268 -22.13 -3.25 18.16
N ARG A 269 -23.43 -3.02 18.37
CA ARG A 269 -23.96 -2.68 19.68
C ARG A 269 -23.73 -3.90 20.57
N ASN A 270 -22.56 -3.99 21.18
CA ASN A 270 -22.43 -4.84 22.35
C ASN A 270 -23.16 -4.17 23.51
N GLN A 271 -24.04 -4.97 24.08
CA GLN A 271 -24.92 -4.71 25.21
C GLN A 271 -24.11 -4.39 26.47
N GLY A 272 -24.67 -3.52 27.29
CA GLY A 272 -24.11 -3.13 28.58
C GLY A 272 -24.23 -4.21 29.65
N LEU A 273 -23.49 -3.99 30.74
CA LEU A 273 -23.68 -4.47 32.11
C LEU A 273 -22.94 -3.43 32.99
N THR A 274 -23.67 -2.49 33.58
CA THR A 274 -23.97 -2.42 35.04
C THR A 274 -22.74 -2.49 35.93
N ASP A 275 -22.49 -1.40 36.67
CA ASP A 275 -22.31 -1.53 38.11
C ASP A 275 -22.96 -0.35 38.85
N GLN A 276 -23.87 -0.73 39.74
CA GLN A 276 -24.49 0.10 40.75
C GLN A 276 -23.57 0.18 41.97
N HIS A 277 -23.39 1.38 42.52
CA HIS A 277 -23.33 1.73 43.95
C HIS A 277 -22.93 3.22 44.00
N SER A 278 -23.61 4.13 44.70
CA SER A 278 -24.25 4.02 46.00
C SER A 278 -25.35 5.08 46.14
N GLN A 279 -26.39 4.75 46.89
CA GLN A 279 -27.56 5.55 47.28
C GLN A 279 -27.22 6.68 48.32
N PRO A 280 -28.19 7.24 49.09
CA PRO A 280 -29.17 8.27 48.71
C PRO A 280 -29.29 9.41 49.77
N SER A 281 -30.08 10.45 49.49
CA SER A 281 -30.98 11.10 50.47
C SER A 281 -31.96 12.01 49.70
N ASP A 282 -33.25 11.67 49.67
CA ASP A 282 -34.30 12.11 50.62
C ASP A 282 -34.48 13.65 50.52
N VAL A 283 -35.64 14.22 50.14
CA VAL A 283 -36.95 14.11 50.80
C VAL A 283 -38.04 14.69 49.87
N GLY A 284 -39.24 14.10 49.85
CA GLY A 284 -40.50 14.86 49.87
C GLY A 284 -41.37 14.94 48.59
N GLU A 285 -42.31 14.02 48.46
CA GLU A 285 -43.59 14.15 47.72
C GLU A 285 -44.66 14.90 48.58
N PRO A 286 -45.89 15.22 48.11
CA PRO A 286 -46.40 15.63 46.78
C PRO A 286 -47.42 16.82 46.93
N PRO A 287 -48.57 16.90 46.22
CA PRO A 287 -48.83 17.38 44.84
C PRO A 287 -49.79 18.62 44.80
N LEU A 288 -50.11 19.13 43.60
CA LEU A 288 -51.48 19.49 43.12
C LEU A 288 -51.46 20.63 42.07
N GLU A 289 -52.24 20.40 41.00
CA GLU A 289 -53.07 21.35 40.21
C GLU A 289 -52.38 22.60 39.59
N GLU A 290 -52.63 23.03 38.36
CA GLU A 290 -53.94 23.36 37.79
C GLU A 290 -53.80 23.63 36.27
N LYS A 291 -54.94 23.57 35.57
CA LYS A 291 -55.13 23.79 34.13
C LYS A 291 -55.07 25.29 33.75
N ILE A 292 -55.02 25.52 32.43
CA ILE A 292 -55.48 26.72 31.68
C ILE A 292 -54.47 27.87 31.54
N ALA A 293 -53.85 27.99 30.35
CA ALA A 293 -54.18 28.97 29.30
C ALA A 293 -53.22 28.79 28.11
#